data_AF-A0A1H2IDA9-F1
#
_entry.id   AF-A0A1H2IDA9-F1
#
_cell.length_a   1.000
_cell.length_b   1.000
_cell.length_c   1.000
_cell.angle_alpha   90.00
_cell.angle_beta   90.00
_cell.angle_gamma   90.00
#
_symmetry.space_group_name_H-M   'P 1'
#
loop_
_entity.id
_entity.type
_entity.pdbx_description
1 polymer ?
#
loop_
_entity_poly.entity_id
_entity_poly.type
_entity_poly.pdbx_seq_one_letter_code
_entity_poly.pdbx_strand_id
1 'polypeptide(L)'
;MKGRKPKLTVIDGGTVRGKCPSAPSWLTSQAKAEWKRAAPQLHNRNLLFADTLATLESYCVAVGMVRETEEIMGREGRMVTTENGPKPHPAFRMQSAAMREARLLAAELGLTPHRRGSKGKDEGKSNDNWDADLLA
;
A
#
# COMPACT_ATOMS: atom_id res chain seq x y z
N MET A 1 28.10 32.38 -19.74
CA MET A 1 28.39 32.13 -18.31
C MET A 1 27.75 30.81 -17.89
N LYS A 2 28.53 29.83 -17.41
CA LYS A 2 27.99 28.57 -16.86
C LYS A 2 27.51 28.83 -15.44
N GLY A 3 26.20 28.74 -15.19
CA GLY A 3 25.60 28.94 -13.88
C GLY A 3 26.11 27.90 -12.86
N ARG A 4 26.41 28.36 -11.65
CA ARG A 4 26.88 27.52 -10.54
C ARG A 4 25.74 26.59 -10.12
N LYS A 5 25.91 25.28 -10.26
CA LYS A 5 24.92 24.29 -9.81
C LYS A 5 24.68 24.45 -8.29
N PRO A 6 23.43 24.49 -7.83
CA PRO A 6 23.12 24.60 -6.41
C PRO A 6 23.62 23.35 -5.67
N LYS A 7 24.24 23.53 -4.50
CA LYS A 7 24.60 22.44 -3.59
C LYS A 7 23.33 21.98 -2.89
N LEU A 8 22.72 20.93 -3.39
CA LEU A 8 21.65 20.21 -2.69
C LEU A 8 22.27 19.53 -1.46
N THR A 9 22.07 20.11 -0.28
CA THR A 9 22.27 19.38 0.97
C THR A 9 21.09 18.44 1.14
N VAL A 10 21.35 17.12 1.05
CA VAL A 10 20.36 16.11 1.42
C VAL A 10 20.06 16.32 2.89
N ILE A 11 18.88 16.86 3.18
CA ILE A 11 18.34 16.90 4.54
C ILE A 11 18.04 15.45 4.86
N ASP A 12 18.90 14.83 5.66
CA ASP A 12 18.75 13.44 6.08
C ASP A 12 17.51 13.38 6.98
N GLY A 13 16.35 13.16 6.36
CA GLY A 13 15.07 13.03 7.03
C GLY A 13 15.13 11.83 7.95
N GLY A 14 15.45 12.11 9.23
CA GLY A 14 15.55 11.19 10.36
C GLY A 14 15.69 9.72 9.99
N THR A 15 16.90 9.15 10.06
CA THR A 15 17.02 7.69 10.11
C THR A 15 16.12 7.14 11.22
N VAL A 16 15.19 6.23 10.91
CA VAL A 16 14.33 5.59 11.91
C VAL A 16 15.24 4.65 12.72
N ARG A 17 15.82 5.17 13.81
CA ARG A 17 16.72 4.41 14.67
C ARG A 17 15.89 3.58 15.65
N GLY A 18 16.04 2.26 15.65
CA GLY A 18 15.43 1.37 16.64
C GLY A 18 14.81 0.12 16.04
N LYS A 19 14.03 -0.60 16.84
CA LYS A 19 13.23 -1.74 16.39
C LYS A 19 11.93 -1.26 15.75
N CYS A 20 11.43 -1.98 14.75
CA CYS A 20 10.11 -1.73 14.18
C CYS A 20 9.03 -1.78 15.29
N PRO A 21 8.10 -0.81 15.35
CA PRO A 21 7.04 -0.80 16.35
C PRO A 21 6.13 -2.03 16.19
N SER A 22 5.69 -2.55 17.33
CA SER A 22 4.70 -3.61 17.39
C SER A 22 3.30 -3.09 17.03
N ALA A 23 2.46 -3.98 16.49
CA ALA A 23 1.07 -3.65 16.21
C ALA A 23 0.33 -3.24 17.50
N PRO A 24 -0.52 -2.19 17.47
CA PRO A 24 -1.36 -1.84 18.60
C PRO A 24 -2.24 -3.02 19.07
N SER A 25 -2.43 -3.13 20.39
CA SER A 25 -3.14 -4.25 21.01
C SER A 25 -4.62 -4.34 20.60
N TRP A 26 -5.24 -3.19 20.30
CA TRP A 26 -6.65 -3.08 19.92
C TRP A 26 -6.95 -3.52 18.48
N LEU A 27 -5.93 -3.68 17.63
CA LEU A 27 -6.13 -4.14 16.25
C LEU A 27 -6.67 -5.58 16.24
N THR A 28 -7.56 -5.85 15.28
CA THR A 28 -8.06 -7.21 15.02
C THR A 28 -6.95 -8.13 14.56
N SER A 29 -7.18 -9.45 14.57
CA SER A 29 -6.21 -10.44 14.10
C SER A 29 -5.79 -10.20 12.65
N GLN A 30 -6.76 -9.87 11.78
CA GLN A 30 -6.51 -9.58 10.36
C GLN A 30 -5.71 -8.29 10.18
N ALA A 31 -6.04 -7.23 10.93
CA ALA A 31 -5.28 -5.98 10.90
C ALA A 31 -3.85 -6.16 11.43
N LYS A 32 -3.65 -6.95 12.49
CA LYS A 32 -2.32 -7.29 13.02
C LYS A 32 -1.49 -8.10 12.02
N ALA A 33 -2.10 -8.99 11.26
CA ALA A 33 -1.41 -9.72 10.19
C ALA A 33 -0.89 -8.77 9.12
N GLU A 34 -1.68 -7.78 8.73
CA GLU A 34 -1.26 -6.77 7.76
C GLU A 34 -0.16 -5.85 8.32
N TRP A 35 -0.24 -5.46 9.59
CA TRP A 35 0.83 -4.71 10.27
C TRP A 35 2.17 -5.45 10.19
N LYS A 36 2.18 -6.75 10.51
CA LYS A 36 3.38 -7.60 10.45
C LYS A 36 3.98 -7.67 9.04
N ARG A 37 3.15 -7.53 8.00
CA ARG A 37 3.58 -7.51 6.59
C ARG A 37 4.15 -6.15 6.17
N ALA A 38 3.45 -5.06 6.50
CA ALA A 38 3.73 -3.72 5.98
C ALA A 38 4.72 -2.92 6.84
N ALA A 39 4.60 -2.98 8.18
CA ALA A 39 5.42 -2.17 9.08
C ALA A 39 6.93 -2.41 8.90
N PRO A 40 7.44 -3.66 8.80
CA PRO A 40 8.87 -3.88 8.58
C PRO A 40 9.37 -3.31 7.25
N GLN A 41 8.55 -3.34 6.20
CA GLN A 41 8.93 -2.78 4.91
C GLN A 41 9.05 -1.25 4.95
N LEU A 42 8.13 -0.58 5.65
CA LEU A 42 8.17 0.88 5.83
C LEU A 42 9.33 1.28 6.75
N HIS A 43 9.54 0.54 7.82
CA HIS A 43 10.65 0.75 8.74
C HIS A 43 12.01 0.61 8.05
N ASN A 44 12.22 -0.46 7.27
CA ASN A 44 13.47 -0.69 6.52
C ASN A 44 13.76 0.40 5.48
N ARG A 45 12.75 1.15 5.06
CA ARG A 45 12.89 2.26 4.09
C ARG A 45 13.02 3.63 4.76
N ASN A 46 13.08 3.68 6.10
CA ASN A 46 12.99 4.92 6.88
C ASN A 46 11.73 5.75 6.53
N LEU A 47 10.59 5.08 6.38
CA LEU A 47 9.30 5.72 6.09
C LEU A 47 8.31 5.62 7.26
N LEU A 48 8.71 5.00 8.38
CA LEU A 48 7.84 4.77 9.52
C LEU A 48 8.24 5.68 10.69
N PHE A 49 7.57 6.82 10.72
CA PHE A 49 7.70 7.89 11.71
C PHE A 49 6.42 8.02 12.54
N ALA A 50 6.47 8.81 13.62
CA ALA A 50 5.33 9.02 14.51
C ALA A 50 4.09 9.60 13.79
N ASP A 51 4.29 10.48 12.82
CA ASP A 51 3.23 11.07 11.98
C ASP A 51 2.62 10.06 10.99
N THR A 52 3.43 9.17 10.43
CA THR A 52 2.96 8.12 9.50
C THR A 52 2.34 6.90 10.20
N LEU A 53 2.53 6.76 11.52
CA LEU A 53 2.08 5.59 12.27
C LEU A 53 0.55 5.46 12.24
N ALA A 54 -0.17 6.57 12.43
CA ALA A 54 -1.64 6.59 12.37
C ALA A 54 -2.17 6.21 10.97
N THR A 55 -1.45 6.58 9.91
CA THR A 55 -1.78 6.18 8.54
C THR A 55 -1.59 4.68 8.33
N LEU A 56 -0.51 4.10 8.88
CA LEU A 56 -0.29 2.65 8.86
C LEU A 56 -1.37 1.91 9.67
N GLU A 57 -1.74 2.41 10.85
CA GLU A 57 -2.82 1.83 11.65
C GLU A 57 -4.13 1.79 10.86
N SER A 58 -4.51 2.93 10.28
CA SER A 58 -5.73 3.06 9.47
C SER A 58 -5.70 2.13 8.25
N TYR A 59 -4.55 1.98 7.60
CA TYR A 59 -4.36 1.06 6.49
C TYR A 59 -4.58 -0.39 6.94
N CYS A 60 -3.99 -0.79 8.06
CA CYS A 60 -4.14 -2.13 8.59
C CYS A 60 -5.59 -2.43 8.98
N VAL A 61 -6.30 -1.47 9.58
CA VAL A 61 -7.75 -1.59 9.88
C VAL A 61 -8.55 -1.80 8.60
N ALA A 62 -8.32 -0.99 7.56
CA ALA A 62 -9.03 -1.11 6.29
C ALA A 62 -8.79 -2.48 5.63
N VAL A 63 -7.55 -2.95 5.58
CA VAL A 63 -7.24 -4.29 5.03
C VAL A 63 -7.85 -5.40 5.89
N GLY A 64 -7.80 -5.26 7.22
CA GLY A 64 -8.43 -6.20 8.15
C GLY A 64 -9.93 -6.33 7.90
N MET A 65 -10.62 -5.20 7.75
CA MET A 65 -12.05 -5.14 7.45
C MET A 65 -12.39 -5.82 6.11
N VAL A 66 -11.55 -5.67 5.08
CA VAL A 66 -11.75 -6.38 3.79
C VAL A 66 -11.68 -7.89 3.98
N ARG A 67 -10.77 -8.40 4.82
CA ARG A 67 -10.64 -9.84 5.09
C ARG A 67 -11.81 -10.36 5.90
N GLU A 68 -12.20 -9.66 6.96
CA GLU A 68 -13.32 -10.04 7.82
C GLU A 68 -14.64 -10.07 7.03
N THR A 69 -14.90 -9.04 6.23
CA THR A 69 -16.11 -9.01 5.36
C THR A 69 -16.10 -10.09 4.28
N GLU A 70 -14.93 -10.39 3.70
CA GLU A 70 -14.78 -11.49 2.74
C GLU A 70 -15.05 -12.85 3.38
N GLU A 71 -14.57 -13.08 4.61
CA GLU A 71 -14.83 -14.30 5.37
C GLU A 71 -16.32 -14.47 5.67
N ILE A 72 -17.00 -13.40 6.08
CA ILE A 72 -18.46 -13.39 6.28
C ILE A 72 -19.18 -13.77 4.98
N MET A 73 -18.89 -13.07 3.88
CA MET A 73 -19.54 -13.34 2.59
C MET A 73 -19.16 -14.69 1.98
N GLY A 74 -17.97 -15.23 2.31
CA GLY A 74 -17.57 -16.57 1.92
C GLY A 74 -18.37 -17.65 2.63
N ARG A 75 -18.78 -17.41 3.89
CA ARG A 75 -19.61 -18.33 4.67
C ARG A 75 -21.10 -18.20 4.35
N GLU A 76 -21.60 -16.98 4.21
CA GLU A 76 -23.03 -16.67 4.10
C GLU A 76 -23.52 -16.54 2.65
N GLY A 77 -22.58 -16.40 1.69
CA GLY A 77 -22.88 -16.13 0.30
C GLY A 77 -22.83 -14.63 -0.02
N ARG A 78 -22.43 -14.29 -1.25
CA ARG A 78 -22.32 -12.89 -1.71
C ARG A 78 -23.67 -12.28 -2.12
N MET A 79 -24.67 -13.13 -2.33
CA MET A 79 -26.04 -12.74 -2.66
C MET A 79 -26.97 -13.37 -1.63
N VAL A 80 -27.89 -12.57 -1.10
CA VAL A 80 -28.91 -12.99 -0.15
C VAL A 80 -30.28 -12.88 -0.81
N THR A 81 -31.12 -13.91 -0.65
CA THR A 81 -32.49 -13.89 -1.16
C THR A 81 -33.37 -13.11 -0.20
N THR A 82 -34.03 -12.06 -0.69
CA THR A 82 -35.02 -11.29 0.07
C THR A 82 -36.41 -11.48 -0.54
N GLU A 83 -37.46 -11.06 0.16
CA GLU A 83 -38.84 -11.07 -0.37
C GLU A 83 -38.98 -10.30 -1.70
N ASN A 84 -38.09 -9.33 -1.93
CA ASN A 84 -38.03 -8.51 -3.14
C ASN A 84 -37.03 -9.05 -4.18
N GLY A 85 -36.56 -10.28 -4.02
CA GLY A 85 -35.56 -10.93 -4.89
C GLY A 85 -34.12 -10.90 -4.35
N PRO A 86 -33.16 -11.41 -5.14
CA PRO A 86 -31.75 -11.48 -4.74
C PRO A 86 -31.13 -10.09 -4.58
N LYS A 87 -30.44 -9.85 -3.46
CA LYS A 87 -29.71 -8.62 -3.18
C LYS A 87 -28.26 -8.94 -2.79
N PRO A 88 -27.31 -8.01 -2.98
CA PRO A 88 -25.96 -8.17 -2.46
C PRO A 88 -25.95 -8.34 -0.94
N HIS A 89 -25.00 -9.13 -0.44
CA HIS A 89 -24.79 -9.30 0.98
C HIS A 89 -24.56 -7.94 1.68
N PRO A 90 -25.15 -7.67 2.86
CA PRO A 90 -24.98 -6.38 3.55
C PRO A 90 -23.50 -5.97 3.79
N ALA A 91 -22.64 -6.95 4.06
CA ALA A 91 -21.20 -6.74 4.24
C ALA A 91 -20.47 -6.20 2.98
N PHE A 92 -21.06 -6.35 1.79
CA PHE A 92 -20.44 -5.92 0.53
C PHE A 92 -20.15 -4.42 0.50
N ARG A 93 -21.08 -3.59 1.02
CA ARG A 93 -20.88 -2.13 1.04
C ARG A 93 -19.71 -1.74 1.94
N MET A 94 -19.58 -2.41 3.08
CA MET A 94 -18.47 -2.20 4.02
C MET A 94 -17.14 -2.64 3.41
N GLN A 95 -17.11 -3.81 2.76
CA GLN A 95 -15.93 -4.29 2.05
C GLN A 95 -15.49 -3.30 0.97
N SER A 96 -16.41 -2.84 0.12
CA SER A 96 -16.12 -1.92 -0.97
C SER A 96 -15.53 -0.59 -0.48
N ALA A 97 -16.11 -0.02 0.59
CA ALA A 97 -15.57 1.17 1.23
C ALA A 97 -14.15 0.93 1.79
N ALA A 98 -13.95 -0.17 2.52
CA ALA A 98 -12.66 -0.53 3.08
C ALA A 98 -11.58 -0.78 2.00
N MET A 99 -11.93 -1.41 0.89
CA MET A 99 -11.01 -1.59 -0.26
C MET A 99 -10.56 -0.26 -0.85
N ARG A 100 -11.48 0.71 -0.95
CA ARG A 100 -11.16 2.04 -1.48
C ARG A 100 -10.22 2.81 -0.56
N GLU A 101 -10.50 2.81 0.75
CA GLU A 101 -9.63 3.45 1.74
C GLU A 101 -8.26 2.76 1.83
N ALA A 102 -8.22 1.43 1.82
CA ALA A 102 -6.98 0.67 1.80
C ALA A 102 -6.11 1.03 0.58
N ARG A 103 -6.71 1.23 -0.60
CA ARG A 103 -6.00 1.67 -1.80
C ARG A 103 -5.40 3.06 -1.66
N LEU A 104 -6.14 4.02 -1.09
CA LEU A 104 -5.67 5.39 -0.88
C LEU A 104 -4.52 5.42 0.12
N LEU A 105 -4.70 4.81 1.29
CA LEU A 105 -3.67 4.75 2.34
C LEU A 105 -2.42 3.98 1.88
N ALA A 106 -2.58 2.90 1.10
CA ALA A 106 -1.44 2.20 0.49
C ALA A 106 -0.66 3.07 -0.50
N ALA A 107 -1.33 4.00 -1.18
CA ALA A 107 -0.68 4.93 -2.10
C ALA A 107 0.11 6.01 -1.35
N GLU A 108 -0.41 6.51 -0.23
CA GLU A 108 0.30 7.45 0.66
C GLU A 108 1.54 6.81 1.30
N LEU A 109 1.41 5.57 1.78
CA LEU A 109 2.52 4.83 2.39
C LEU A 109 3.54 4.26 1.38
N GLY A 110 3.33 4.45 0.07
CA GLY A 110 4.23 3.92 -0.96
C GLY A 110 4.28 2.38 -1.02
N LEU A 111 3.20 1.70 -0.64
CA LEU A 111 3.09 0.23 -0.65
C LEU A 111 2.72 -0.33 -2.03
N THR A 112 2.26 0.53 -2.95
CA THR A 112 1.85 0.13 -4.31
C THR A 112 3.04 -0.02 -5.28
N PRO A 113 3.01 -0.98 -6.23
CA PRO A 113 4.10 -1.21 -7.19
C PRO A 113 4.50 0.01 -8.01
N HIS A 114 3.53 0.82 -8.42
CA HIS A 114 3.74 1.97 -9.29
C HIS A 114 4.59 3.07 -8.63
N ARG A 115 4.59 3.16 -7.30
CA ARG A 115 5.48 4.07 -6.56
C ARG A 115 6.86 3.47 -6.23
N ARG A 116 7.11 2.19 -6.55
CA ARG A 116 8.42 1.54 -6.34
C ARG A 116 9.44 1.91 -7.43
N GLY A 117 8.99 2.42 -8.58
CA GLY A 117 9.84 2.73 -9.75
C GLY A 117 10.24 4.20 -9.86
N SER A 118 11.25 4.62 -9.10
CA SER A 118 12.13 5.76 -9.49
C SER A 118 13.45 5.76 -8.70
N LYS A 119 13.99 4.59 -8.39
CA LYS A 119 15.38 4.43 -7.95
C LYS A 119 15.98 3.26 -8.73
N GLY A 120 16.66 3.57 -9.83
CA GLY A 120 17.38 2.58 -10.64
C GLY A 120 17.06 2.60 -12.15
N LYS A 121 17.25 3.74 -12.81
CA LYS A 121 17.88 3.72 -14.14
C LYS A 121 19.19 4.48 -13.97
N ASP A 122 20.17 3.73 -13.51
CA ASP A 122 21.58 4.08 -13.71
C ASP A 122 21.81 4.11 -15.23
N GLU A 123 22.53 5.11 -15.71
CA GLU A 123 22.74 5.41 -17.13
C GLU A 123 23.66 4.35 -17.78
N GLY A 124 23.14 3.15 -18.00
CA GLY A 124 23.75 2.15 -18.87
C GLY A 124 23.33 2.41 -20.31
N LYS A 125 24.24 3.01 -21.10
CA LYS A 125 24.14 3.13 -22.56
C LYS A 125 23.65 1.81 -23.19
N SER A 126 22.45 1.82 -23.77
CA SER A 126 22.07 0.87 -24.82
C SER A 126 21.91 1.68 -26.10
N ASN A 127 22.90 1.52 -26.97
CA ASN A 127 22.86 1.94 -28.34
C ASN A 127 22.38 0.73 -29.13
N ASP A 128 21.07 0.60 -29.37
CA ASP A 128 20.54 -0.46 -30.22
C ASP A 128 19.52 0.11 -31.19
N ASN A 129 20.06 0.32 -32.39
CA ASN A 129 19.46 0.27 -33.72
C ASN A 129 18.09 -0.42 -33.76
N TRP A 130 17.06 0.32 -34.18
CA TRP A 130 15.74 -0.24 -34.47
C TRP A 130 15.79 -0.86 -35.87
N ASP A 131 16.00 -2.18 -35.95
CA ASP A 131 15.90 -2.92 -37.21
C ASP A 131 14.46 -2.91 -37.73
N ALA A 132 14.31 -2.26 -38.88
CA ALA A 132 13.08 -2.02 -39.61
C ALA A 132 12.69 -3.24 -40.48
N ASP A 133 12.51 -4.42 -39.86
CA ASP A 133 12.25 -5.66 -40.62
C ASP A 133 11.10 -6.53 -40.04
N LEU A 134 10.13 -5.92 -39.37
CA LEU A 134 8.91 -6.60 -38.88
C LEU A 134 7.64 -6.25 -39.68
N LEU A 135 7.79 -5.91 -40.97
CA LEU A 135 6.67 -5.76 -41.91
C LEU A 135 7.01 -6.33 -43.31
N ALA A 136 7.48 -7.58 -43.35
CA ALA A 136 7.49 -8.40 -44.56
C ALA A 136 6.74 -9.71 -44.30
#